data_AF-A0A2E8GLE1-F1
#
_entry.id   AF-A0A2E8GLE1-F1
#
_cell.length_a   1.000
_cell.length_b   1.000
_cell.length_c   1.000
_cell.angle_alpha   90.00
_cell.angle_beta   90.00
_cell.angle_gamma   90.00
#
_symmetry.space_group_name_H-M   'P 1'
#
loop_
_entity.id
_entity.type
_entity.pdbx_description
1 polymer ?
#
loop_
_entity_poly.entity_id
_entity_poly.type
_entity_poly.pdbx_seq_one_letter_code
_entity_poly.pdbx_strand_id
1 'polypeptide(L)'
;MAQIDGARSPSQAAPNDGRVFPAKAKGSRPTYFDDGGVSDAMVQIVTALAGEVWALTERISTLENILVAEDLVEDGFTERYELSSADEKQRLEDAASFAARIFRVLEEMREEIVNDESAETYLAVVDRAFSELGRKS
;
A
#
# COMPACT_ATOMS: atom_id res chain seq x y z
N MET A 1 -24.95 8.15 -35.91
CA MET A 1 -24.48 8.19 -34.51
C MET A 1 -23.14 7.51 -34.47
N ALA A 2 -22.06 8.28 -34.31
CA ALA A 2 -20.71 7.72 -34.25
C ALA A 2 -20.50 7.11 -32.86
N GLN A 3 -20.23 5.81 -32.85
CA GLN A 3 -19.89 5.05 -31.64
C GLN A 3 -18.52 5.51 -31.18
N ILE A 4 -18.48 6.16 -30.02
CA ILE A 4 -17.25 6.63 -29.40
C ILE A 4 -16.69 5.44 -28.63
N ASP A 5 -15.79 4.68 -29.24
CA ASP A 5 -15.06 3.63 -28.55
C ASP A 5 -14.27 4.27 -27.40
N GLY A 6 -14.56 3.82 -26.19
CA GLY A 6 -13.99 4.36 -24.96
C GLY A 6 -12.46 4.26 -24.91
N ALA A 7 -11.85 5.02 -24.02
CA ALA A 7 -10.40 5.18 -23.81
C ALA A 7 -9.60 3.91 -23.44
N ARG A 8 -10.15 2.70 -23.69
CA ARG A 8 -9.46 1.42 -23.59
C ARG A 8 -9.05 0.95 -24.98
N SER A 9 -8.10 1.65 -25.61
CA SER A 9 -7.40 1.04 -26.72
C SER A 9 -6.49 -0.06 -26.16
N PRO A 10 -6.66 -1.35 -26.53
CA PRO A 10 -5.83 -2.45 -26.04
C PRO A 10 -4.35 -2.28 -26.43
N SER A 11 -4.06 -1.34 -27.32
CA SER A 11 -2.72 -0.97 -27.77
C SER A 11 -1.82 -0.37 -26.69
N GLN A 12 -2.36 0.26 -25.63
CA GLN A 12 -1.49 0.85 -24.58
C GLN A 12 -0.89 -0.22 -23.64
N ALA A 13 -1.49 -1.40 -23.57
CA ALA A 13 -0.99 -2.55 -22.81
C ALA A 13 -0.37 -3.63 -23.72
N ALA A 14 -0.27 -3.39 -25.03
CA ALA A 14 0.40 -4.33 -25.93
C ALA A 14 1.90 -4.40 -25.56
N PRO A 15 2.49 -5.61 -25.43
CA PRO A 15 3.92 -5.74 -25.25
C PRO A 15 4.62 -5.02 -26.40
N ASN A 16 5.64 -4.20 -26.10
CA ASN A 16 6.40 -3.51 -27.14
C ASN A 16 6.88 -4.52 -28.18
N ASP A 17 6.55 -4.26 -29.43
CA ASP A 17 6.84 -5.06 -30.61
C ASP A 17 8.35 -5.16 -30.85
N GLY A 18 8.99 -6.14 -30.20
CA GLY A 18 10.39 -6.49 -30.45
C GLY A 18 11.42 -5.43 -30.02
N ARG A 19 11.03 -4.43 -29.22
CA ARG A 19 11.99 -3.47 -28.65
C ARG A 19 12.74 -4.13 -27.51
N VAL A 20 14.03 -4.41 -27.73
CA VAL A 20 14.95 -4.81 -26.66
C VAL A 20 15.26 -3.57 -25.83
N PHE A 21 14.61 -3.44 -24.68
CA PHE A 21 14.98 -2.44 -23.71
C PHE A 21 16.35 -2.80 -23.11
N PRO A 22 17.28 -1.84 -22.96
CA PRO A 22 18.52 -2.10 -22.28
C PRO A 22 18.21 -2.58 -20.85
N ALA A 23 18.79 -3.72 -20.44
CA ALA A 23 18.55 -4.35 -19.14
C ALA A 23 18.87 -3.44 -17.94
N LYS A 24 19.58 -2.32 -18.17
CA LYS A 24 19.75 -1.22 -17.24
C LYS A 24 19.40 0.09 -17.95
N ALA A 25 18.43 0.82 -17.41
CA ALA A 25 18.26 2.24 -17.71
C ALA A 25 19.57 2.95 -17.37
N LYS A 26 20.21 3.57 -18.38
CA LYS A 26 21.59 4.09 -18.29
C LYS A 26 21.67 5.48 -17.63
N GLY A 27 20.56 5.99 -17.11
CA GLY A 27 20.48 7.28 -16.41
C GLY A 27 19.83 7.11 -15.04
N SER A 28 20.23 7.97 -14.10
CA SER A 28 19.50 8.12 -12.83
C SER A 28 18.02 8.39 -13.13
N ARG A 29 17.13 7.80 -12.34
CA ARG A 29 15.70 8.08 -12.45
C ARG A 29 15.50 9.60 -12.33
N PRO A 30 14.69 10.23 -13.20
CA PRO A 30 14.34 11.64 -13.03
C PRO A 30 13.77 11.84 -11.62
N THR A 31 14.33 12.81 -10.90
CA THR A 31 13.83 13.25 -9.59
C THR A 31 13.08 14.55 -9.79
N TYR A 32 11.84 14.62 -9.30
CA TYR A 32 10.99 15.81 -9.38
C TYR A 32 11.22 16.74 -8.18
N PHE A 33 11.79 16.24 -7.09
CA PHE A 33 12.04 17.00 -5.86
C PHE A 33 13.53 17.00 -5.47
N ASP A 34 13.98 18.09 -4.86
CA ASP A 34 15.36 18.25 -4.38
C ASP A 34 15.49 17.81 -2.91
N ASP A 35 15.17 16.54 -2.64
CA ASP A 35 15.18 15.95 -1.30
C ASP A 35 15.86 14.57 -1.24
N GLY A 36 16.77 14.32 -2.19
CA GLY A 36 17.43 13.01 -2.31
C GLY A 36 16.52 11.90 -2.85
N GLY A 37 15.34 12.24 -3.40
CA GLY A 37 14.41 11.30 -4.03
C GLY A 37 13.42 10.66 -3.06
N VAL A 38 13.30 11.19 -1.83
CA VAL A 38 12.34 10.70 -0.82
C VAL A 38 10.92 10.97 -1.28
N SER A 39 10.61 12.20 -1.71
CA SER A 39 9.28 12.56 -2.22
C SER A 39 8.95 11.80 -3.51
N ASP A 40 9.92 11.61 -4.40
CA ASP A 40 9.75 10.80 -5.61
C ASP A 40 9.38 9.33 -5.30
N ALA A 41 10.00 8.75 -4.28
CA ALA A 41 9.68 7.41 -3.81
C ALA A 41 8.27 7.34 -3.19
N MET A 42 7.88 8.33 -2.40
CA MET A 42 6.53 8.42 -1.84
C MET A 42 5.46 8.54 -2.93
N VAL A 43 5.67 9.38 -3.94
CA VAL A 43 4.75 9.50 -5.10
C VAL A 43 4.63 8.16 -5.84
N GLN A 44 5.74 7.45 -6.04
CA GLN A 44 5.71 6.12 -6.67
C GLN A 44 4.93 5.11 -5.83
N ILE A 45 5.14 5.08 -4.51
CA ILE A 45 4.40 4.19 -3.59
C ILE A 45 2.90 4.50 -3.65
N VAL A 46 2.52 5.78 -3.52
CA VAL A 46 1.10 6.20 -3.55
C VAL A 46 0.46 5.86 -4.90
N THR A 47 1.16 6.08 -6.01
CA THR A 47 0.65 5.77 -7.35
C THR A 47 0.46 4.27 -7.54
N ALA A 48 1.40 3.44 -7.07
CA ALA A 48 1.27 1.99 -7.11
C ALA A 48 0.09 1.51 -6.24
N LEU A 49 -0.01 2.02 -5.01
CA LEU A 49 -1.12 1.70 -4.11
C LEU A 49 -2.48 2.11 -4.69
N ALA A 50 -2.58 3.27 -5.34
CA ALA A 50 -3.82 3.69 -6.00
C ALA A 50 -4.25 2.73 -7.12
N GLY A 51 -3.28 2.22 -7.90
CA GLY A 51 -3.53 1.19 -8.91
C GLY A 51 -4.04 -0.13 -8.30
N GLU A 52 -3.41 -0.60 -7.23
CA GLU A 52 -3.84 -1.81 -6.52
C GLU A 52 -5.23 -1.65 -5.87
N VAL A 53 -5.53 -0.47 -5.30
CA VAL A 53 -6.86 -0.16 -4.75
C VAL A 53 -7.91 -0.21 -5.86
N TRP A 54 -7.63 0.37 -7.03
CA TRP A 54 -8.55 0.29 -8.17
C TRP A 54 -8.79 -1.14 -8.63
N ALA A 55 -7.72 -1.96 -8.75
CA ALA A 55 -7.84 -3.36 -9.10
C ALA A 55 -8.69 -4.15 -8.08
N LEU A 56 -8.58 -3.83 -6.79
CA LEU A 56 -9.44 -4.41 -5.75
C LEU A 56 -10.91 -3.97 -5.93
N THR A 57 -11.17 -2.70 -6.22
CA THR A 57 -12.52 -2.20 -6.53
C THR A 57 -13.12 -2.94 -7.73
N GLU A 58 -12.36 -3.08 -8.83
CA GLU A 58 -12.82 -3.83 -10.02
C GLU A 58 -13.13 -5.30 -9.67
N ARG A 59 -12.30 -5.93 -8.84
CA ARG A 59 -12.54 -7.30 -8.38
C ARG A 59 -13.81 -7.41 -7.54
N ILE A 60 -14.07 -6.47 -6.63
CA ILE A 60 -15.28 -6.44 -5.81
C ILE A 60 -16.52 -6.28 -6.71
N SER A 61 -16.51 -5.29 -7.62
CA SER A 61 -17.63 -5.11 -8.56
C SER A 61 -17.84 -6.31 -9.47
N THR A 62 -16.76 -7.01 -9.86
CA THR A 62 -16.87 -8.26 -10.63
C THR A 62 -17.53 -9.37 -9.81
N LEU A 63 -17.17 -9.51 -8.54
CA LEU A 63 -17.81 -10.48 -7.64
C LEU A 63 -19.29 -10.19 -7.46
N GLU A 64 -19.67 -8.92 -7.27
CA GLU A 64 -21.08 -8.51 -7.16
C GLU A 64 -21.86 -8.85 -8.43
N ASN A 65 -21.32 -8.53 -9.60
CA ASN A 65 -21.93 -8.88 -10.88
C ASN A 65 -22.10 -10.39 -11.07
N ILE A 66 -21.13 -11.20 -10.62
CA ILE A 66 -21.23 -12.66 -10.65
C ILE A 66 -22.38 -13.14 -9.75
N LEU A 67 -22.49 -12.61 -8.53
CA LEU A 67 -23.55 -13.00 -7.59
C LEU A 67 -24.95 -12.65 -8.14
N VAL A 68 -25.09 -11.50 -8.80
CA VAL A 68 -26.34 -11.11 -9.48
C VAL A 68 -26.63 -12.02 -10.68
N ALA A 69 -25.62 -12.34 -11.50
CA ALA A 69 -25.79 -13.20 -12.66
C ALA A 69 -26.19 -14.64 -12.30
N GLU A 70 -25.74 -15.12 -11.14
CA GLU A 70 -26.10 -16.43 -10.58
C GLU A 70 -27.41 -16.38 -9.76
N ASP A 71 -28.14 -15.26 -9.75
CA ASP A 71 -29.41 -15.07 -9.03
C ASP A 71 -29.29 -15.30 -7.51
N LEU A 72 -28.11 -15.05 -6.93
CA LEU A 72 -27.82 -15.21 -5.50
C LEU A 72 -28.15 -13.94 -4.69
N VAL A 73 -28.05 -12.78 -5.33
CA VAL A 73 -28.37 -11.47 -4.75
C VAL A 73 -29.04 -10.58 -5.80
N GLU A 74 -29.81 -9.60 -5.35
CA GLU A 74 -30.37 -8.57 -6.23
C GLU A 74 -29.30 -7.56 -6.67
N ASP A 75 -29.52 -6.90 -7.81
CA ASP A 75 -28.70 -5.77 -8.22
C ASP A 75 -28.72 -4.65 -7.17
N GLY A 76 -27.55 -4.06 -6.90
CA GLY A 76 -27.33 -3.06 -5.85
C GLY A 76 -27.53 -3.57 -4.42
N PHE A 77 -27.42 -4.89 -4.18
CA PHE A 77 -27.57 -5.48 -2.84
C PHE A 77 -26.58 -4.90 -1.83
N THR A 78 -25.31 -4.73 -2.21
CA THR A 78 -24.26 -4.19 -1.32
C THR A 78 -24.62 -2.79 -0.80
N GLU A 79 -25.16 -1.90 -1.65
CA GLU A 79 -25.55 -0.54 -1.28
C GLU A 79 -26.74 -0.50 -0.31
N ARG A 80 -27.61 -1.52 -0.35
CA ARG A 80 -28.77 -1.64 0.53
C ARG A 80 -28.49 -2.45 1.79
N TYR A 81 -27.35 -3.15 1.83
CA TYR A 81 -27.03 -4.06 2.92
C TYR A 81 -26.70 -3.27 4.19
N GLU A 82 -27.51 -3.46 5.23
CA GLU A 82 -27.27 -2.91 6.55
C GLU A 82 -26.55 -3.93 7.43
N LEU A 83 -25.45 -3.51 8.04
CA LEU A 83 -24.72 -4.33 9.00
C LEU A 83 -25.52 -4.44 10.30
N SER A 84 -25.39 -5.58 10.98
CA SER A 84 -25.86 -5.66 12.36
C SER A 84 -24.98 -4.78 13.25
N SER A 85 -25.51 -4.37 14.41
CA SER A 85 -24.74 -3.59 15.39
C SER A 85 -23.48 -4.33 15.88
N ALA A 86 -23.50 -5.66 15.88
CA ALA A 86 -22.33 -6.47 16.21
C ALA A 86 -21.27 -6.41 15.10
N ASP A 87 -21.68 -6.49 13.83
CA ASP A 87 -20.76 -6.46 12.69
C ASP A 87 -20.15 -5.06 12.48
N GLU A 88 -20.93 -4.00 12.70
CA GLU A 88 -20.41 -2.63 12.70
C GLU A 88 -19.32 -2.43 13.75
N LYS A 89 -19.56 -2.92 14.97
CA LYS A 89 -18.59 -2.86 16.05
C LYS A 89 -17.31 -3.63 15.69
N GLN A 90 -17.44 -4.85 15.18
CA GLN A 90 -16.28 -5.65 14.75
C GLN A 90 -15.49 -4.92 13.65
N ARG A 91 -16.18 -4.36 12.65
CA ARG A 91 -15.54 -3.61 11.56
C ARG A 91 -14.78 -2.39 12.07
N LEU A 92 -15.31 -1.70 13.08
CA LEU A 92 -14.62 -0.57 13.71
C LEU A 92 -13.36 -1.01 14.48
N GLU A 93 -13.44 -2.12 15.23
CA GLU A 93 -12.30 -2.70 15.94
C GLU A 93 -11.19 -3.16 14.98
N ASP A 94 -11.57 -3.76 13.86
CA ASP A 94 -10.65 -4.18 12.80
C ASP A 94 -9.97 -2.96 12.16
N ALA A 95 -10.74 -1.90 11.86
CA ALA A 95 -10.21 -0.66 11.30
C ALA A 95 -9.22 0.03 12.25
N ALA A 96 -9.55 0.08 13.55
CA ALA A 96 -8.65 0.62 14.57
C ALA A 96 -7.35 -0.19 14.67
N SER A 97 -7.46 -1.53 14.65
CA SER A 97 -6.31 -2.43 14.68
C SER A 97 -5.42 -2.29 13.45
N PHE A 98 -6.02 -2.12 12.28
CA PHE A 98 -5.31 -1.87 11.03
C PHE A 98 -4.58 -0.52 11.05
N ALA A 99 -5.25 0.55 11.48
CA ALA A 99 -4.64 1.87 11.62
C ALA A 99 -3.46 1.84 12.60
N ALA A 100 -3.61 1.17 13.75
CA ALA A 100 -2.53 1.02 14.72
C ALA A 100 -1.30 0.32 14.14
N ARG A 101 -1.47 -0.69 13.26
CA ARG A 101 -0.34 -1.36 12.59
C ARG A 101 0.37 -0.45 11.59
N ILE A 102 -0.38 0.35 10.84
CA ILE A 102 0.21 1.32 9.89
C ILE A 102 0.99 2.40 10.63
N PHE A 103 0.39 2.96 11.68
CA PHE A 103 0.95 4.10 12.39
C PHE A 103 1.97 3.74 13.47
N ARG A 104 2.22 2.45 13.70
CA ARG A 104 3.25 2.00 14.65
C ARG A 104 4.62 2.66 14.41
N VAL A 105 5.02 2.83 13.16
CA VAL A 105 6.30 3.48 12.81
C VAL A 105 6.33 4.94 13.30
N LEU A 106 5.21 5.66 13.21
CA LEU A 106 5.16 7.05 13.70
C LEU A 106 5.20 7.12 15.23
N GLU A 107 4.59 6.16 15.92
CA GLU A 107 4.68 6.06 17.38
C GLU A 107 6.11 5.74 17.83
N GLU A 108 6.80 4.81 17.15
CA GLU A 108 8.21 4.50 17.41
C GLU A 108 9.08 5.75 17.20
N MET A 109 8.92 6.46 16.09
CA MET A 109 9.63 7.72 15.83
C MET A 109 9.33 8.79 16.90
N ARG A 110 8.09 8.87 17.38
CA ARG A 110 7.71 9.78 18.47
C ARG A 110 8.41 9.41 19.77
N GLU A 111 8.45 8.12 20.12
CA GLU A 111 9.12 7.63 21.32
C GLU A 111 10.62 7.90 21.28
N GLU A 112 11.29 7.67 20.14
CA GLU A 112 12.72 7.99 19.95
C GLU A 112 13.00 9.48 20.21
N ILE A 113 12.16 10.37 19.65
CA ILE A 113 12.27 11.82 19.84
C ILE A 113 12.04 12.20 21.31
N VAL A 114 11.03 11.62 21.97
CA VAL A 114 10.70 11.92 23.37
C VAL A 114 11.78 11.43 24.33
N ASN A 115 12.40 10.29 24.04
CA ASN A 115 13.41 9.66 24.88
C ASN A 115 14.84 10.13 24.57
N ASP A 116 15.04 11.01 23.58
CA ASP A 116 16.36 11.45 23.09
C ASP A 116 17.27 10.25 22.72
N GLU A 117 16.64 9.19 22.19
CA GLU A 117 17.33 7.97 21.78
C GLU A 117 18.05 8.23 20.45
N SER A 118 19.34 8.58 20.53
CA SER A 118 20.20 8.69 19.36
C SER A 118 20.68 7.31 18.89
N ALA A 119 21.10 7.21 17.62
CA ALA A 119 21.76 6.03 17.09
C ALA A 119 23.00 5.61 17.93
N GLU A 120 23.67 6.57 18.56
CA GLU A 120 24.81 6.33 19.46
C GLU A 120 24.37 5.69 20.78
N THR A 121 23.22 6.08 21.33
CA THR A 121 22.62 5.46 22.51
C THR A 121 22.22 4.01 22.23
N TYR A 122 21.64 3.72 21.07
CA TYR A 122 21.31 2.36 20.65
C TYR A 122 22.57 1.48 20.50
N LEU A 123 23.60 1.99 19.83
CA LEU A 123 24.87 1.27 19.67
C LEU A 123 25.55 1.00 21.01
N ALA A 124 25.48 1.94 21.97
CA ALA A 124 26.01 1.75 23.31
C ALA A 124 25.26 0.65 24.10
N VAL A 125 23.95 0.52 23.92
CA VAL A 125 23.14 -0.58 24.51
C VAL A 125 23.52 -1.92 23.89
N VAL A 126 23.70 -1.96 22.56
CA VAL A 126 24.12 -3.16 21.84
C VAL A 126 25.51 -3.63 22.26
N ASP A 127 26.49 -2.73 22.31
CA ASP A 127 27.86 -3.02 22.75
C ASP A 127 27.89 -3.52 24.19
N ARG A 128 27.06 -2.94 25.06
CA ARG A 128 26.91 -3.40 26.44
C ARG A 128 26.32 -4.81 26.51
N ALA A 129 25.27 -5.10 25.74
CA ALA A 129 24.66 -6.43 25.70
C ALA A 129 25.64 -7.51 25.22
N PHE A 130 26.42 -7.22 24.17
CA PHE A 130 27.46 -8.13 23.68
C PHE A 130 28.60 -8.32 24.69
N SER A 131 28.99 -7.27 25.42
CA SER A 131 30.00 -7.33 26.47
C SER A 131 29.55 -8.18 27.68
N GLU A 132 28.28 -8.11 28.05
CA GLU A 132 27.70 -8.91 29.13
C GLU A 132 27.55 -10.39 28.74
N LEU A 133 27.27 -10.68 27.46
CA LEU A 133 27.24 -12.05 26.93
C LEU A 133 28.64 -12.67 26.87
N GLY A 134 29.65 -11.90 26.46
CA GLY A 134 31.06 -12.33 26.42
C GLY A 134 31.67 -12.60 27.80
N ARG A 135 31.06 -12.07 28.87
CA ARG A 135 31.51 -12.30 30.26
C ARG A 135 30.93 -13.57 30.89
N LYS A 136 29.97 -14.23 30.23
CA LYS A 136 29.31 -15.47 30.67
C LYS A 136 29.85 -16.73 29.97
N SER A 137 30.85 -16.61 29.10
CA SER A 137 31.63 -17.74 28.56
C SER A 137 32.98 -17.86 29.25
#